data_AF-A0A1T4VIB8-F1
#
_entry.id   AF-A0A1T4VIB8-F1
#
_cell.length_a   1.000
_cell.length_b   1.000
_cell.length_c   1.000
_cell.angle_alpha   90.00
_cell.angle_beta   90.00
_cell.angle_gamma   90.00
#
_symmetry.space_group_name_H-M   'P 1'
#
loop_
_entity.id
_entity.type
_entity.pdbx_description
1 polymer ?
#
loop_
_entity_poly.entity_id
_entity_poly.type
_entity_poly.pdbx_seq_one_letter_code
_entity_poly.pdbx_strand_id
1 'polypeptide(L)'
;MYGDMCLKIRKYISEMIIMVLVVTSLNYVPVEVEDYDYFVGFVSNLEYSNIMTNNGDGTYSYDCGYVDEGDTEFGIYYSTYWGDVASGWGTHVVYSSGYGRIVYNSTNDTVDYLVYADEEYTELIEDTTEKPAYYCGTSNRLQHMEKVEEGGCL
;
A
#
# COMPACT_ATOMS: atom_id res chain seq x y z
N MET A 1 -16.53 -52.92 1.81
CA MET A 1 -15.18 -52.40 2.10
C MET A 1 -15.25 -50.89 2.09
N TYR A 2 -14.51 -50.25 3.00
CA TYR A 2 -14.50 -48.83 3.36
C TYR A 2 -15.68 -48.40 4.26
N GLY A 3 -15.47 -47.86 5.46
CA GLY A 3 -14.20 -47.50 6.10
C GLY A 3 -14.50 -46.95 7.48
N ASP A 4 -14.38 -47.80 8.48
CA ASP A 4 -14.21 -47.39 9.87
C ASP A 4 -12.78 -46.91 10.03
N MET A 5 -12.56 -45.59 10.08
CA MET A 5 -11.38 -45.01 10.71
C MET A 5 -11.55 -43.50 10.92
N CYS A 6 -12.58 -43.13 11.68
CA CYS A 6 -12.51 -41.93 12.51
C CYS A 6 -11.45 -42.17 13.60
N LEU A 7 -10.17 -41.93 13.28
CA LEU A 7 -9.10 -42.00 14.26
C LEU A 7 -8.26 -40.72 14.28
N LYS A 8 -8.42 -40.03 15.42
CA LYS A 8 -7.40 -39.24 16.12
C LYS A 8 -6.92 -37.96 15.42
N ILE A 9 -7.74 -36.92 15.57
CA ILE A 9 -7.25 -35.54 15.64
C ILE A 9 -6.38 -35.41 16.89
N ARG A 10 -5.07 -35.58 16.73
CA ARG A 10 -4.09 -34.98 17.64
C ARG A 10 -2.91 -34.47 16.81
N LYS A 11 -2.68 -33.16 17.00
CA LYS A 11 -1.40 -32.45 16.89
C LYS A 11 -1.04 -32.05 15.45
N TYR A 12 -1.44 -30.82 15.09
CA TYR A 12 -0.65 -29.74 14.45
C TYR A 12 -1.66 -28.66 14.05
N ILE A 13 -1.99 -27.76 14.99
CA ILE A 13 -2.72 -26.54 14.69
C ILE A 13 -1.66 -25.52 14.27
N SER A 14 -1.46 -25.36 12.96
CA SER A 14 -0.73 -24.21 12.40
C SER A 14 -1.09 -23.89 10.94
N GLU A 15 -2.13 -24.48 10.36
CA GLU A 15 -2.61 -24.11 9.01
C GLU A 15 -4.13 -24.29 8.98
N MET A 16 -4.88 -23.25 9.36
CA MET A 16 -6.33 -23.31 9.51
C MET A 16 -7.01 -22.91 8.20
N ILE A 17 -6.94 -23.77 7.17
CA ILE A 17 -7.90 -23.74 6.05
C ILE A 17 -9.19 -24.40 6.56
N ILE A 18 -10.15 -23.60 7.03
CA ILE A 18 -11.52 -24.08 7.28
C ILE A 18 -12.27 -24.04 5.96
N MET A 19 -12.34 -25.19 5.29
CA MET A 19 -13.18 -25.40 4.11
C MET A 19 -14.56 -25.87 4.57
N VAL A 20 -15.50 -24.95 4.80
CA VAL A 20 -16.92 -25.29 4.92
C VAL A 20 -17.47 -25.50 3.52
N LEU A 21 -17.68 -26.76 3.17
CA LEU A 21 -18.26 -27.18 1.90
C LEU A 21 -19.79 -27.09 1.98
N VAL A 22 -20.39 -26.06 1.37
CA VAL A 22 -21.81 -26.06 0.98
C VAL A 22 -21.86 -25.93 -0.54
N VAL A 23 -22.03 -27.07 -1.22
CA VAL A 23 -22.11 -27.13 -2.68
C VAL A 23 -23.53 -26.84 -3.13
N THR A 24 -23.75 -25.66 -3.71
CA THR A 24 -24.80 -25.44 -4.72
C THR A 24 -24.25 -24.56 -5.84
N SER A 25 -23.79 -25.21 -6.91
CA SER A 25 -23.46 -24.65 -8.24
C SER A 25 -22.99 -23.19 -8.31
N LEU A 26 -21.73 -22.94 -7.96
CA LEU A 26 -20.97 -21.82 -8.51
C LEU A 26 -19.64 -22.40 -9.00
N ASN A 27 -19.32 -22.18 -10.27
CA ASN A 27 -18.01 -22.50 -10.82
C ASN A 27 -16.98 -21.69 -10.05
N TYR A 28 -16.37 -22.30 -9.04
CA TYR A 28 -15.21 -21.74 -8.37
C TYR A 28 -14.04 -21.88 -9.33
N VAL A 29 -13.77 -20.81 -10.06
CA VAL A 29 -12.49 -20.63 -10.73
C VAL A 29 -11.58 -20.05 -9.64
N PRO A 30 -10.58 -20.79 -9.13
CA PRO A 30 -9.59 -20.18 -8.26
C PRO A 30 -8.96 -19.03 -9.05
N VAL A 31 -9.10 -17.81 -8.55
CA VAL A 31 -8.25 -16.71 -9.00
C VAL A 31 -6.87 -17.05 -8.45
N GLU A 32 -5.95 -17.43 -9.34
CA GLU A 32 -4.54 -17.51 -8.96
C GLU A 32 -4.12 -16.09 -8.59
N VAL A 33 -3.92 -15.85 -7.30
CA VAL A 33 -3.20 -14.67 -6.85
C VAL A 33 -1.76 -14.97 -7.21
N GLU A 34 -1.28 -14.37 -8.31
CA GLU A 34 0.14 -14.39 -8.59
C GLU A 34 0.84 -13.67 -7.42
N ASP A 35 1.65 -14.43 -6.68
CA ASP A 35 2.49 -13.87 -5.61
C ASP A 35 3.59 -13.04 -6.27
N TYR A 36 3.33 -11.74 -6.39
CA TYR A 36 4.33 -10.77 -6.77
C TYR A 36 4.99 -10.19 -5.52
N ASP A 37 6.32 -10.09 -5.59
CA ASP A 37 7.05 -9.16 -4.75
C ASP A 37 6.80 -7.75 -5.30
N TYR A 38 6.34 -6.83 -4.46
CA TYR A 38 6.17 -5.43 -4.85
C TYR A 38 7.38 -4.61 -4.42
N PHE A 39 7.69 -3.56 -5.19
CA PHE A 39 8.81 -2.66 -4.94
C PHE A 39 8.32 -1.22 -4.95
N VAL A 40 8.93 -0.38 -4.12
CA VAL A 40 8.77 1.07 -4.20
C VAL A 40 9.89 1.67 -5.05
N GLY A 41 9.52 2.44 -6.06
CA GLY A 41 10.44 3.26 -6.84
C GLY A 41 10.30 4.74 -6.47
N PHE A 42 11.40 5.38 -6.07
CA PHE A 42 11.52 6.85 -5.92
C PHE A 42 12.22 7.44 -7.15
N VAL A 43 12.08 8.75 -7.44
CA VAL A 43 12.45 9.46 -8.70
C VAL A 43 13.71 8.96 -9.44
N SER A 44 14.70 8.42 -8.73
CA SER A 44 15.89 7.78 -9.32
C SER A 44 16.36 6.50 -8.62
N ASN A 45 15.56 5.91 -7.74
CA ASN A 45 15.92 4.74 -6.95
C ASN A 45 14.81 3.68 -7.03
N LEU A 46 15.07 2.63 -7.81
CA LEU A 46 14.28 1.39 -7.83
C LEU A 46 15.28 0.24 -7.69
N GLU A 47 15.40 -0.27 -6.47
CA GLU A 47 16.39 -1.27 -6.09
C GLU A 47 15.73 -2.39 -5.28
N TYR A 48 16.38 -3.56 -5.21
CA TYR A 48 15.88 -4.70 -4.43
C TYR A 48 15.76 -4.40 -2.93
N SER A 49 16.51 -3.43 -2.41
CA SER A 49 16.36 -2.94 -1.03
C SER A 49 15.02 -2.28 -0.77
N ASN A 50 14.28 -1.91 -1.82
CA ASN A 50 12.99 -1.24 -1.72
C ASN A 50 11.82 -2.22 -1.86
N ILE A 51 12.09 -3.52 -1.67
CA ILE A 51 11.05 -4.55 -1.63
C ILE A 51 10.08 -4.26 -0.48
N MET A 52 8.78 -4.38 -0.77
CA MET A 52 7.72 -4.21 0.19
C MET A 52 7.51 -5.50 0.99
N THR A 53 7.17 -5.36 2.27
CA THR A 53 6.77 -6.47 3.13
C THR A 53 5.32 -6.86 2.83
N ASN A 54 5.07 -8.13 2.53
CA ASN A 54 3.72 -8.67 2.38
C ASN A 54 3.09 -8.93 3.77
N ASN A 55 1.94 -8.31 4.05
CA ASN A 55 1.26 -8.41 5.35
C ASN A 55 0.25 -9.57 5.42
N GLY A 56 0.05 -10.31 4.32
CA GLY A 56 -0.81 -11.50 4.26
C GLY A 56 -2.30 -11.25 4.09
N ASP A 57 -2.72 -9.98 3.99
CA ASP A 57 -4.12 -9.55 3.80
C ASP A 57 -4.35 -8.84 2.46
N GLY A 58 -3.41 -8.96 1.52
CA GLY A 58 -3.41 -8.23 0.26
C GLY A 58 -2.82 -6.81 0.38
N THR A 59 -2.28 -6.45 1.54
CA THR A 59 -1.49 -5.22 1.71
C THR A 59 0.00 -5.48 1.75
N TYR A 60 0.75 -4.51 1.26
CA TYR A 60 2.20 -4.48 1.21
C TYR A 60 2.68 -3.18 1.81
N SER A 61 3.75 -3.21 2.60
CA SER A 61 4.28 -2.00 3.24
C SER A 61 5.78 -1.81 3.05
N TYR A 62 6.21 -0.56 2.95
CA TYR A 62 7.62 -0.19 2.91
C TYR A 62 7.92 0.95 3.88
N ASP A 63 8.90 0.73 4.73
CA ASP A 63 9.33 1.66 5.77
C ASP A 63 10.47 2.54 5.22
N CYS A 64 10.18 3.82 5.01
CA CYS A 64 11.07 4.78 4.36
C CYS A 64 12.13 5.36 5.31
N GLY A 65 11.96 5.17 6.62
CA GLY A 65 12.74 5.87 7.64
C GLY A 65 12.26 7.30 7.85
N TYR A 66 13.13 8.15 8.41
CA TYR A 66 12.79 9.54 8.70
C TYR A 66 12.64 10.36 7.42
N VAL A 67 11.57 11.15 7.35
CA VAL A 67 11.20 12.03 6.24
C VAL A 67 10.83 13.41 6.76
N ASP A 68 11.10 14.42 5.94
CA ASP A 68 10.71 15.81 6.21
C ASP A 68 9.34 16.11 5.61
N GLU A 69 8.64 17.11 6.19
CA GLU A 69 7.46 17.70 5.57
C GLU A 69 7.74 18.20 4.14
N GLY A 70 6.81 17.98 3.23
CA GLY A 70 6.94 18.38 1.82
C GLY A 70 6.35 17.39 0.84
N ASP A 71 6.84 17.41 -0.39
CA ASP A 71 6.38 16.52 -1.46
C ASP A 71 7.35 15.35 -1.64
N THR A 72 6.80 14.14 -1.77
CA THR A 72 7.54 12.95 -2.20
C THR A 72 6.90 12.37 -3.44
N GLU A 73 7.71 11.79 -4.33
CA GLU A 73 7.25 11.16 -5.55
C GLU A 73 7.72 9.72 -5.61
N PHE A 74 6.77 8.81 -5.79
CA PHE A 74 7.06 7.40 -5.92
C PHE A 74 5.99 6.67 -6.74
N GLY A 75 6.28 5.41 -7.08
CA GLY A 75 5.36 4.46 -7.69
C GLY A 75 5.59 3.05 -7.15
N ILE A 76 4.63 2.15 -7.41
CA ILE A 76 4.70 0.74 -7.00
C ILE A 76 4.95 -0.12 -8.24
N TYR A 77 5.85 -1.10 -8.13
CA TYR A 77 6.30 -1.93 -9.25
C TYR A 77 6.23 -3.41 -8.90
N TYR A 78 5.98 -4.26 -9.89
CA TYR A 78 6.03 -5.73 -9.77
C TYR A 78 7.46 -6.29 -9.79
N SER A 79 8.44 -5.45 -10.17
CA SER A 79 9.86 -5.83 -10.26
C SER A 79 10.77 -4.60 -10.11
N THR A 80 12.08 -4.81 -10.17
CA THR A 80 13.07 -3.71 -10.22
C THR A 80 13.21 -3.07 -11.61
N TYR A 81 12.38 -3.46 -12.58
CA TYR A 81 12.34 -2.86 -13.90
C TYR A 81 11.32 -1.72 -13.96
N TRP A 82 11.77 -0.53 -14.35
CA TRP A 82 10.94 0.68 -14.47
C TRP A 82 9.72 0.55 -15.39
N GLY A 83 9.67 -0.47 -16.26
CA GLY A 83 8.52 -0.73 -17.12
C GLY A 83 7.41 -1.57 -16.47
N ASP A 84 7.68 -2.22 -15.34
CA ASP A 84 6.74 -3.16 -14.69
C ASP A 84 5.94 -2.47 -13.58
N VAL A 85 5.17 -1.44 -13.96
CA VAL A 85 4.39 -0.61 -13.03
C VAL A 85 3.18 -1.38 -12.51
N ALA A 86 3.03 -1.47 -11.20
CA ALA A 86 1.86 -2.01 -10.52
C ALA A 86 0.82 -0.92 -10.25
N SER A 87 1.26 0.19 -9.63
CA SER A 87 0.45 1.38 -9.41
C SER A 87 1.26 2.61 -9.78
N GLY A 88 0.61 3.54 -10.50
CA GLY A 88 1.27 4.61 -11.24
C GLY A 88 2.08 5.59 -10.39
N TRP A 89 2.88 6.41 -11.07
CA TRP A 89 3.66 7.48 -10.45
C TRP A 89 2.76 8.58 -9.89
N GLY A 90 2.99 8.97 -8.64
CA GLY A 90 2.22 10.02 -7.98
C GLY A 90 3.07 10.90 -7.08
N THR A 91 2.64 12.16 -6.94
CA THR A 91 3.14 13.05 -5.88
C THR A 91 2.28 12.85 -4.64
N HIS A 92 2.92 12.57 -3.51
CA HIS A 92 2.31 12.42 -2.20
C HIS A 92 2.80 13.56 -1.29
N VAL A 93 1.86 14.21 -0.62
CA VAL A 93 2.16 15.30 0.31
C VAL A 93 2.39 14.71 1.71
N VAL A 94 3.52 15.03 2.29
CA VAL A 94 3.94 14.72 3.65
C VAL A 94 3.64 15.94 4.51
N TYR A 95 2.57 15.88 5.32
CA TYR A 95 2.09 17.02 6.10
C TYR A 95 2.85 17.27 7.40
N SER A 96 3.71 16.34 7.82
CA SER A 96 4.53 16.48 9.02
C SER A 96 5.81 15.66 8.88
N SER A 97 6.93 16.15 9.41
CA SER A 97 8.15 15.35 9.51
C SER A 97 7.97 14.19 10.51
N GLY A 98 8.55 13.04 10.21
CA GLY A 98 8.45 11.84 11.04
C GLY A 98 8.99 10.61 10.31
N TYR A 99 8.55 9.41 10.68
CA TYR A 99 8.94 8.16 10.03
C TYR A 99 7.89 7.71 9.02
N GLY A 100 8.25 7.70 7.74
CA GLY A 100 7.31 7.46 6.62
C GLY A 100 7.12 5.97 6.32
N ARG A 101 5.87 5.55 6.13
CA ARG A 101 5.51 4.20 5.66
C ARG A 101 4.58 4.32 4.46
N ILE A 102 4.94 3.61 3.39
CA ILE A 102 4.08 3.43 2.22
C ILE A 102 3.28 2.14 2.42
N VAL A 103 1.97 2.19 2.20
CA VAL A 103 1.10 1.02 2.21
C VAL A 103 0.40 0.91 0.86
N TYR A 104 0.60 -0.20 0.17
CA TYR A 104 -0.09 -0.53 -1.07
C TYR A 104 -1.08 -1.66 -0.83
N ASN A 105 -2.33 -1.47 -1.22
CA ASN A 105 -3.34 -2.51 -1.20
C ASN A 105 -3.61 -2.98 -2.63
N SER A 106 -3.17 -4.20 -2.94
CA SER A 106 -3.26 -4.77 -4.29
C SER A 106 -4.69 -5.20 -4.66
N THR A 107 -5.59 -5.33 -3.67
CA THR A 107 -6.97 -5.76 -3.91
C THR A 107 -7.82 -4.62 -4.46
N ASN A 108 -7.56 -3.38 -4.03
CA ASN A 108 -8.32 -2.21 -4.43
C ASN A 108 -7.49 -1.17 -5.23
N ASP A 109 -6.21 -1.47 -5.50
CA ASP A 109 -5.24 -0.57 -6.16
C ASP A 109 -5.18 0.82 -5.50
N THR A 110 -4.96 0.82 -4.18
CA THR A 110 -4.80 2.06 -3.40
C THR A 110 -3.42 2.13 -2.75
N VAL A 111 -2.91 3.36 -2.65
CA VAL A 111 -1.62 3.68 -2.06
C VAL A 111 -1.82 4.75 -0.99
N ASP A 112 -1.43 4.42 0.24
CA ASP A 112 -1.39 5.34 1.36
C ASP A 112 0.05 5.69 1.73
N TYR A 113 0.28 6.94 2.13
CA TYR A 113 1.52 7.40 2.72
C TYR A 113 1.25 7.86 4.14
N LEU A 114 1.79 7.12 5.11
CA LEU A 114 1.57 7.32 6.55
C LEU A 114 2.84 7.86 7.19
N VAL A 115 2.70 8.72 8.19
CA VAL A 115 3.84 9.27 8.95
C VAL A 115 3.66 8.94 10.43
N TYR A 116 4.72 8.43 11.06
CA TYR A 116 4.74 8.03 12.46
C TYR A 116 5.71 8.88 13.27
N ALA A 117 5.47 9.02 14.57
CA ALA A 117 6.33 9.78 15.47
C ALA A 117 7.61 9.03 15.86
N ASP A 118 7.63 7.71 15.72
CA ASP A 118 8.67 6.79 16.17
C ASP A 118 9.20 5.87 15.06
N GLU A 119 10.44 5.37 15.23
CA GLU A 119 11.12 4.51 14.24
C GLU A 119 10.57 3.09 14.18
N GLU A 120 9.77 2.72 15.19
CA GLU A 120 9.06 1.45 15.30
C GLU A 120 7.66 1.51 14.65
N TYR A 121 7.25 2.68 14.13
CA TYR A 121 5.99 2.90 13.42
C TYR A 121 4.75 2.53 14.25
N THR A 122 4.71 2.97 15.50
CA THR A 122 3.64 2.64 16.45
C THR A 122 2.67 3.80 16.73
N GLU A 123 3.14 5.06 16.65
CA GLU A 123 2.36 6.26 16.90
C GLU A 123 2.12 7.03 15.59
N LEU A 124 0.96 6.79 14.95
CA LEU A 124 0.59 7.49 13.71
C LEU A 124 0.36 8.98 14.00
N ILE A 125 1.02 9.84 13.24
CA ILE A 125 0.73 11.28 13.21
C ILE A 125 -0.51 11.46 12.33
N GLU A 126 -1.64 11.79 12.95
CA GLU A 126 -2.87 12.06 12.20
C GLU A 126 -2.70 13.29 11.30
N ASP A 127 -2.96 13.10 10.01
CA ASP A 127 -3.08 14.20 9.06
C ASP A 127 -4.38 14.96 9.35
N THR A 128 -4.27 16.05 10.11
CA THR A 128 -5.36 16.98 10.38
C THR A 128 -5.39 18.15 9.40
N THR A 129 -4.51 18.13 8.39
CA THR A 129 -4.39 19.22 7.41
C THR A 129 -5.56 19.13 6.44
N GLU A 130 -6.26 20.23 6.25
CA GLU A 130 -7.29 20.32 5.22
C GLU A 130 -6.61 20.22 3.85
N LYS A 131 -6.75 19.06 3.18
CA LYS A 131 -6.13 18.81 1.87
C LYS A 131 -6.68 19.82 0.85
N PRO A 132 -5.82 20.64 0.21
CA PRO A 132 -6.27 21.52 -0.87
C PRO A 132 -7.07 20.75 -1.92
N ALA A 133 -8.22 21.30 -2.33
CA ALA A 133 -9.01 20.73 -3.41
C ALA A 133 -8.27 20.75 -4.76
N TYR A 134 -7.27 21.64 -4.89
CA TYR A 134 -6.47 21.82 -6.08
C TYR A 134 -5.03 22.14 -5.71
N TYR A 135 -4.10 21.58 -6.48
CA TYR A 135 -2.68 21.88 -6.38
C TYR A 135 -2.20 22.36 -7.75
N CYS A 136 -1.31 23.35 -7.79
CA CYS A 136 -0.51 23.64 -8.97
C CYS A 136 0.95 23.33 -8.70
N GLY A 137 1.54 22.45 -9.50
CA GLY A 137 2.94 22.12 -9.41
C GLY A 137 3.76 22.85 -10.48
N THR A 138 4.89 23.39 -10.07
CA THR A 138 6.09 23.45 -10.94
C THR A 138 7.13 22.50 -10.36
N SER A 139 8.03 21.97 -11.20
CA SER A 139 9.00 20.93 -10.84
C SER A 139 9.46 21.00 -9.37
N ASN A 140 9.16 19.94 -8.61
CA ASN A 140 9.56 19.71 -7.21
C ASN A 140 8.87 20.56 -6.12
N ARG A 141 7.79 21.30 -6.43
CA ARG A 141 6.93 21.95 -5.43
C ARG A 141 5.47 22.04 -5.89
N LEU A 142 4.57 21.40 -5.15
CA LEU A 142 3.14 21.69 -5.20
C LEU A 142 2.84 22.97 -4.41
N GLN A 143 2.15 23.91 -5.04
CA GLN A 143 1.58 25.07 -4.37
C GLN A 143 0.07 24.85 -4.18
N HIS A 144 -0.40 25.17 -2.99
CA HIS A 144 -1.81 25.11 -2.66
C HIS A 144 -2.59 26.13 -3.51
N MET A 145 -3.67 25.69 -4.14
CA MET A 145 -4.59 26.59 -4.83
C MET A 145 -5.85 26.77 -4.01
N GLU A 146 -6.17 28.02 -3.69
CA GLU A 146 -7.48 28.38 -3.16
C GLU A 146 -8.46 28.54 -4.33
N LYS A 147 -9.69 28.06 -4.15
CA LYS A 147 -10.77 28.33 -5.09
C LYS A 147 -11.10 29.82 -5.02
N VAL A 148 -10.87 30.55 -6.12
CA VAL A 148 -11.36 31.94 -6.23
C VAL A 148 -12.89 31.88 -6.22
N GLU A 149 -13.53 32.57 -5.27
CA GLU A 149 -14.98 32.70 -5.25
C GLU A 149 -15.47 33.30 -6.58
N GLU A 150 -16.55 32.76 -7.15
CA GLU A 150 -17.17 33.30 -8.36
C GLU A 150 -17.55 34.77 -8.14
N GLY A 151 -16.79 35.69 -8.74
CA GLY A 151 -17.03 37.14 -8.64
C GLY A 151 -15.84 37.99 -8.18
N GLY A 152 -14.71 37.38 -7.81
CA GLY A 152 -13.48 38.13 -7.52
C GLY A 152 -12.77 38.61 -8.78
N CYS A 153 -12.71 39.92 -9.02
CA CYS A 153 -11.76 40.52 -9.96
C CYS A 153 -10.35 40.47 -9.36
N LEU A 154 -9.37 39.95 -10.12
CA LEU A 154 -7.93 40.12 -9.85
C LEU A 154 -7.50 41.59 -9.98
#